data_AF-A0A7C6ISE2-F1
#
_entry.id   AF-A0A7C6ISE2-F1
#
_cell.length_a   1.000
_cell.length_b   1.000
_cell.length_c   1.000
_cell.angle_alpha   90.00
_cell.angle_beta   90.00
_cell.angle_gamma   90.00
#
_symmetry.space_group_name_H-M   'P 1'
#
loop_
_entity.id
_entity.type
_entity.pdbx_description
1 polymer ?
#
loop_
_entity_poly.entity_id
_entity_poly.type
_entity_poly.pdbx_seq_one_letter_code
_entity_poly.pdbx_strand_id
1 'polypeptide(L)' 'MQQVLTFATVLMPIVTALVELIKVNINMPKNIIPFISLVIGMIIGIIASPFTDLGIILRIWAGGF' A
#
# COMPACT_ATOMS: atom_id res chain seq x y z
N MET A 1 4.94 -8.13 -15.32
CA MET A 1 5.01 -6.67 -15.06
C MET A 1 3.68 -5.96 -15.26
N GLN A 2 2.95 -6.15 -16.36
CA GLN A 2 1.64 -5.50 -16.57
C GLN A 2 0.66 -5.74 -15.40
N GLN A 3 0.47 -7.00 -14.97
CA GLN A 3 -0.39 -7.32 -13.82
C GLN A 3 0.05 -6.66 -12.51
N VAL A 4 1.36 -6.49 -12.29
CA VAL A 4 1.91 -5.84 -11.09
C VAL A 4 1.57 -4.34 -11.11
N LEU A 5 1.74 -3.69 -12.26
CA LEU A 5 1.40 -2.29 -12.43
C LEU A 5 -0.11 -2.05 -12.32
N THR A 6 -0.95 -2.89 -12.92
CA THR A 6 -2.40 -2.82 -12.77
C THR A 6 -2.82 -2.96 -11.30
N PHE A 7 -2.20 -3.91 -10.59
CA PHE A 7 -2.45 -4.11 -9.16
C PHE A 7 -2.01 -2.89 -8.32
N ALA A 8 -0.83 -2.33 -8.58
CA ALA A 8 -0.33 -1.12 -7.92
C ALA A 8 -1.26 0.09 -8.14
N THR A 9 -1.72 0.31 -9.38
CA THR A 9 -2.64 1.42 -9.70
C THR A 9 -3.97 1.30 -8.94
N VAL A 10 -4.47 0.08 -8.74
CA VAL A 10 -5.70 -0.15 -7.95
C VAL A 10 -5.45 0.04 -6.45
N LEU A 11 -4.27 -0.38 -5.95
CA LEU A 11 -3.88 -0.21 -4.56
C LEU A 11 -3.63 1.25 -4.16
N MET A 12 -3.07 2.05 -5.06
CA MET A 12 -2.66 3.44 -4.79
C MET A 12 -3.75 4.28 -4.10
N PRO A 13 -5.00 4.40 -4.62
CA PRO A 13 -6.03 5.18 -3.95
C PRO A 13 -6.44 4.60 -2.59
N ILE A 14 -6.39 3.27 -2.41
CA ILE A 14 -6.74 2.59 -1.16
C ILE A 14 -5.70 2.89 -0.07
N VAL A 15 -4.41 2.74 -0.40
CA VAL A 15 -3.30 3.06 0.50
C VAL A 15 -3.33 4.54 0.86
N THR A 16 -3.51 5.40 -0.14
CA THR A 16 -3.59 6.86 0.06
C THR A 16 -4.72 7.25 1.00
N ALA A 17 -5.92 6.67 0.82
CA ALA A 17 -7.06 6.94 1.68
C ALA A 17 -6.82 6.52 3.14
N LEU A 18 -6.18 5.36 3.36
CA LEU A 18 -5.85 4.89 4.71
C LEU A 18 -4.77 5.75 5.38
N VAL A 19 -3.74 6.15 4.64
CA VAL A 19 -2.72 7.08 5.14
C VAL A 19 -3.34 8.43 5.48
N GLU A 20 -4.25 8.95 4.64
CA GLU A 20 -4.96 10.20 4.90
C GLU A 20 -5.83 10.11 6.15
N LEU A 21 -6.59 9.03 6.30
CA LEU A 21 -7.40 8.77 7.49
C LEU A 21 -6.55 8.80 8.77
N ILE A 22 -5.38 8.17 8.72
CA ILE A 22 -4.45 8.12 9.85
C ILE A 22 -3.90 9.51 10.17
N LYS A 23 -3.45 10.27 9.17
CA LYS A 23 -2.92 11.64 9.34
C LYS A 23 -3.95 12.62 9.91
N VAL A 24 -5.22 12.48 9.53
CA VAL A 24 -6.29 13.38 9.97
C VAL A 24 -6.67 13.10 11.43
N ASN A 25 -6.65 11.84 11.87
CA ASN A 25 -7.06 11.46 13.22
C ASN A 25 -5.93 11.50 14.25
N ILE A 26 -4.68 11.34 13.82
CA ILE A 26 -3.53 11.24 14.72
C ILE A 26 -2.52 12.33 14.38
N ASN A 27 -2.20 13.17 15.37
CA ASN A 27 -1.17 14.20 15.21
C ASN A 27 0.21 13.55 15.21
N MET A 28 0.84 13.46 14.04
CA MET A 28 2.11 12.76 13.83
C MET A 28 3.11 13.62 13.04
N PRO A 29 4.42 13.43 13.27
CA PRO A 29 5.43 14.25 12.62
C PRO A 29 5.55 13.87 11.13
N LYS A 30 5.64 14.89 10.27
CA LYS A 30 5.51 14.75 8.81
C LYS A 30 6.59 13.87 8.16
N ASN A 31 7.73 13.70 8.83
CA ASN A 31 8.86 12.87 8.39
C ASN A 31 8.59 11.36 8.48
N ILE A 32 7.62 10.91 9.29
CA ILE A 32 7.29 9.48 9.45
C ILE A 32 6.18 9.04 8.48
N ILE A 33 5.42 9.99 7.93
CA ILE A 33 4.32 9.73 6.99
C ILE A 33 4.73 8.82 5.82
N PRO A 34 5.88 9.03 5.13
CA PRO A 34 6.30 8.15 4.04
C PRO A 34 6.56 6.71 4.50
N PHE A 35 7.12 6.54 5.70
CA PHE A 35 7.35 5.22 6.28
C PHE A 35 6.03 4.50 6.60
N ILE A 36 5.05 5.22 7.15
CA ILE A 36 3.71 4.70 7.43
C ILE A 36 3.03 4.26 6.13
N SER A 37 3.13 5.07 5.07
CA SER A 37 2.60 4.74 3.75
C SER A 37 3.18 3.43 3.22
N LEU A 38 4.50 3.26 3.33
CA LEU A 38 5.18 2.05 2.87
C LEU A 38 4.74 0.81 3.69
N VAL A 39 4.67 0.93 5.01
CA VAL A 39 4.23 -0.17 5.89
C VAL A 39 2.79 -0.58 5.59
N ILE A 40 1.88 0.40 5.46
CA ILE A 40 0.47 0.16 5.11
C ILE A 40 0.37 -0.52 3.75
N GLY A 41 1.08 0.00 2.76
CA GLY A 41 1.08 -0.56 1.42
C GLY A 41 1.55 -2.02 1.36
N MET A 42 2.62 -2.36 2.09
CA MET A 42 3.08 -3.75 2.21
C MET A 42 2.05 -4.66 2.90
N ILE A 43 1.43 -4.19 3.98
CA ILE A 43 0.39 -4.95 4.70
C ILE A 43 -0.80 -5.23 3.78
N ILE A 44 -1.28 -4.22 3.04
CA ILE A 44 -2.41 -4.39 2.13
C ILE A 44 -2.03 -5.29 0.96
N GLY A 45 -0.80 -5.19 0.43
CA GLY A 45 -0.29 -6.08 -0.60
C GLY A 45 -0.30 -7.57 -0.18
N ILE A 46 -0.02 -7.86 1.09
CA ILE A 46 -0.09 -9.22 1.66
C ILE A 46 -1.55 -9.66 1.86
N ILE A 47 -2.39 -8.79 2.42
CA ILE A 47 -3.81 -9.09 2.67
C ILE A 47 -4.58 -9.31 1.36
N ALA A 48 -4.16 -8.66 0.28
CA ALA A 48 -4.74 -8.81 -1.04
C ALA A 48 -4.46 -10.18 -1.70
N SER A 49 -3.95 -11.16 -0.95
CA SER A 49 -3.69 -12.51 -1.40
C SER A 49 -4.85 -13.26 -2.08
N PRO A 50 -6.14 -13.12 -1.68
CA PRO A 50 -7.23 -13.85 -2.31
C PRO A 50 -7.69 -13.24 -3.64
N PHE A 51 -7.22 -12.04 -4.01
CA PHE A 51 -7.69 -11.32 -5.19
C PHE A 51 -6.79 -11.50 -6.43
N THR A 52 -5.63 -12.14 -6.27
CA THR A 52 -4.64 -12.28 -7.36
C THR A 52 -3.85 -13.58 -7.24
N ASP A 53 -3.13 -13.98 -8.29
CA ASP A 53 -2.18 -15.10 -8.25
C ASP A 53 -0.71 -14.62 -8.19
N LEU A 54 -0.49 -13.32 -7.94
CA LEU A 54 0.85 -12.75 -7.89
C LEU A 54 1.64 -13.34 -6.72
N GLY A 55 2.90 -13.70 -6.99
CA GLY A 55 3.83 -14.12 -5.95
C GLY A 55 4.02 -13.04 -4.88
N ILE A 56 4.23 -13.47 -3.63
CA ILE A 56 4.29 -12.59 -2.46
C ILE A 56 5.29 -11.43 -2.60
N ILE A 57 6.43 -11.69 -3.25
CA ILE A 57 7.48 -10.70 -3.51
C ILE A 57 6.98 -9.56 -4.39
N LEU A 58 6.25 -9.87 -5.46
CA LEU A 58 5.72 -8.87 -6.40
C LEU A 58 4.58 -8.06 -5.78
N ARG A 59 3.85 -8.64 -4.81
CA ARG A 59 2.76 -7.98 -4.09
C ARG A 59 3.26 -6.97 -3.09
N ILE A 60 4.27 -7.33 -2.30
CA ILE A 60 4.90 -6.42 -1.34
C ILE A 60 5.55 -5.26 -2.09
N TRP A 61 6.19 -5.54 -3.24
CA TRP A 61 6.71 -4.51 -4.14
C TRP A 61 5.64 -3.57 -4.67
N ALA A 62 4.50 -4.11 -5.13
CA ALA A 62 3.38 -3.29 -5.61
C ALA A 62 2.73 -2.44 -4.51
N GLY A 63 2.80 -2.89 -3.25
CA GLY A 63 2.35 -2.13 -2.10
C GLY A 63 3.29 -1.00 -1.70
N GLY A 64 4.58 -1.08 -2.04
CA GLY A 64 5.55 -0.03 -1.72
C GLY A 64 5.56 1.17 -2.69
N PHE A 65 4.72 1.15 -3.73
CA PHE A 65 4.61 2.18 -4.77
C PHE A 65 3.55 3.22 -4.42
#